data_AF-A0A1Z4IC88-F1
#
_entry.id   AF-A0A1Z4IC88-F1
#
_cell.length_a   1.000
_cell.length_b   1.000
_cell.length_c   1.000
_cell.angle_alpha   90.00
_cell.angle_beta   90.00
_cell.angle_gamma   90.00
#
_symmetry.space_group_name_H-M   'P 1'
#
loop_
_entity.id
_entity.type
_entity.pdbx_description
1 polymer ?
#
loop_
_entity_poly.entity_id
_entity_poly.type
_entity_poly.pdbx_seq_one_letter_code
_entity_poly.pdbx_strand_id
1 'polypeptide(L)'
;MDKLDNYRQYIKQLLKLYSQYSKSDTEVEAQTIFDSENDHYQLVYVGWKNQRRVYGCVLHLDIKNEKIWIQHNGTEANIADELVDLGVPKQDIVLGFHSPYKRQFTDFAVG
;
A
#
# COMPACT_ATOMS: atom_id res chain seq x y z
N MET A 1 15.53 -5.82 15.82
CA MET A 1 14.85 -4.78 15.03
C MET A 1 13.37 -4.96 15.30
N ASP A 2 12.70 -3.90 15.76
CA ASP A 2 11.34 -4.02 16.27
C ASP A 2 10.36 -4.30 15.13
N LYS A 3 9.31 -5.07 15.40
CA LYS A 3 8.27 -5.50 14.45
C LYS A 3 7.81 -4.36 13.53
N LEU A 4 7.55 -3.18 14.12
CA LEU A 4 7.11 -1.99 13.41
C LEU A 4 8.14 -1.49 12.40
N ASP A 5 9.43 -1.51 12.72
CA ASP A 5 10.46 -1.04 11.81
C ASP A 5 10.58 -1.96 10.59
N ASN A 6 10.40 -3.27 10.78
CA ASN A 6 10.34 -4.22 9.67
C ASN A 6 9.13 -3.90 8.76
N TYR A 7 7.95 -3.64 9.34
CA TYR A 7 6.75 -3.31 8.55
C TYR A 7 6.92 -2.01 7.77
N ARG A 8 7.49 -0.97 8.38
CA ARG A 8 7.81 0.28 7.69
C ARG A 8 8.76 0.03 6.52
N GLN A 9 9.77 -0.82 6.70
CA GLN A 9 10.69 -1.18 5.64
C GLN A 9 10.00 -1.96 4.51
N TYR A 10 9.20 -2.98 4.83
CA TYR A 10 8.48 -3.78 3.83
C TYR A 10 7.52 -2.91 3.01
N ILE A 11 6.72 -2.05 3.66
CA ILE A 11 5.80 -1.14 2.96
C ILE A 11 6.57 -0.20 2.03
N LYS A 12 7.66 0.44 2.51
CA LYS A 12 8.47 1.35 1.68
C LYS A 12 9.14 0.63 0.51
N GLN A 13 9.61 -0.61 0.71
CA GLN A 13 10.20 -1.43 -0.35
C GLN A 13 9.14 -1.79 -1.41
N LEU A 14 7.97 -2.24 -0.99
CA LEU A 14 6.85 -2.57 -1.86
C LEU A 14 6.43 -1.34 -2.68
N LEU A 15 6.16 -0.20 -2.06
CA LEU A 15 5.75 1.01 -2.78
C LEU A 15 6.83 1.52 -3.74
N LYS A 16 8.11 1.42 -3.37
CA LYS A 16 9.22 1.74 -4.27
C LYS A 16 9.31 0.79 -5.46
N LEU A 17 9.05 -0.51 -5.26
CA LEU A 17 9.01 -1.50 -6.35
C LEU A 17 7.90 -1.16 -7.34
N TYR A 18 6.69 -0.91 -6.85
CA TYR A 18 5.55 -0.56 -7.70
C TYR A 18 5.71 0.77 -8.43
N SER A 19 6.40 1.75 -7.84
CA SER A 19 6.71 3.01 -8.53
C SER A 19 7.65 2.82 -9.73
N GLN A 20 8.37 1.69 -9.81
CA GLN A 20 9.25 1.41 -10.94
C GLN A 20 8.49 1.03 -12.22
N TYR A 21 7.27 0.51 -12.11
CA TYR A 21 6.51 0.03 -13.28
C TYR A 21 6.07 1.14 -14.23
N SER A 22 5.96 2.38 -13.75
CA SER A 22 5.64 3.53 -14.60
C SER A 22 6.87 4.36 -14.99
N LYS A 23 8.09 3.89 -14.73
CA LYS A 23 9.33 4.65 -15.00
C LYS A 23 9.51 5.10 -16.45
N SER A 24 8.93 4.37 -17.41
CA SER A 24 9.00 4.72 -18.82
C SER A 24 7.95 5.75 -19.27
N ASP A 25 6.96 6.07 -18.44
CA ASP A 25 5.97 7.09 -18.74
C ASP A 25 6.52 8.47 -18.34
N THR A 26 6.88 9.29 -19.32
CA THR A 26 7.45 10.63 -19.08
C THR A 26 6.40 11.69 -18.79
N GLU A 27 5.11 11.41 -19.02
CA GLU A 27 4.02 12.37 -18.82
C GLU A 27 3.31 12.17 -17.47
N VAL A 28 3.45 10.98 -16.86
CA VAL A 28 2.86 10.61 -15.57
C VAL A 28 3.94 10.20 -14.58
N GLU A 29 4.11 10.99 -13.53
CA GLU A 29 5.05 10.72 -12.45
C GLU A 29 4.45 9.75 -11.42
N ALA A 30 5.24 8.77 -10.97
CA ALA A 30 4.96 7.98 -9.79
C ALA A 30 5.62 8.57 -8.55
N GLN A 31 4.81 9.16 -7.68
CA GLN A 31 5.25 9.79 -6.45
C GLN A 31 5.02 8.85 -5.26
N THR A 32 6.09 8.52 -4.54
CA THR A 32 5.98 7.82 -3.25
C THR A 32 5.93 8.83 -2.12
N ILE A 33 4.89 8.78 -1.30
CA ILE A 33 4.66 9.68 -0.17
C ILE A 33 4.76 8.85 1.10
N PHE A 34 5.76 9.15 1.94
CA PHE A 34 6.01 8.42 3.18
C PHE A 34 5.95 9.37 4.36
N ASP A 35 4.89 9.25 5.15
CA ASP A 35 4.80 9.85 6.47
C ASP A 35 5.14 8.77 7.50
N SER A 36 6.38 8.77 7.98
CA SER A 36 6.84 7.78 8.96
C SER A 36 6.54 8.19 10.41
N GLU A 37 6.09 9.42 10.62
CA GLU A 37 5.68 9.91 11.94
C GLU A 37 4.25 9.44 12.25
N ASN A 38 3.36 9.53 11.26
CA ASN A 38 1.97 9.10 11.39
C ASN A 38 1.69 7.72 10.78
N ASP A 39 2.72 7.07 10.21
CA ASP A 39 2.65 5.75 9.58
C ASP A 39 1.62 5.68 8.42
N HIS A 40 1.68 6.66 7.51
CA HIS A 40 0.91 6.71 6.27
C HIS A 40 1.81 6.63 5.04
N TYR A 41 1.51 5.69 4.14
CA TYR A 41 2.37 5.39 2.99
C TYR A 41 1.56 5.25 1.72
N GLN A 42 1.89 6.06 0.70
CA GLN A 42 1.16 6.08 -0.57
C GLN A 42 2.09 6.01 -1.77
N LEU A 43 1.57 5.42 -2.84
CA LEU A 43 2.02 5.61 -4.22
C LEU A 43 0.93 6.34 -4.98
N VAL A 44 1.24 7.50 -5.55
CA VAL A 44 0.30 8.37 -6.27
C VAL A 44 0.81 8.61 -7.67
N TYR A 45 -0.07 8.55 -8.66
CA TYR A 45 0.23 8.99 -10.02
C TYR A 45 -0.18 10.44 -10.20
N VAL A 46 0.72 11.25 -10.76
CA VAL A 46 0.56 12.69 -10.93
C VAL A 46 1.09 13.09 -12.31
N GLY A 47 0.21 13.56 -13.19
CA GLY A 47 0.64 13.98 -14.51
C GLY A 47 -0.51 14.29 -15.46
N TRP A 48 -0.19 14.27 -16.73
CA TRP A 48 -1.17 14.39 -17.81
C TRP A 48 -0.90 13.28 -18.80
N LYS A 49 -1.92 12.83 -19.51
CA LYS A 49 -1.75 11.94 -20.64
C LYS A 49 -2.61 12.45 -21.77
N ASN A 50 -1.97 12.89 -22.85
CA ASN A 50 -2.61 13.76 -23.84
C ASN A 50 -3.21 15.01 -23.15
N GLN A 51 -4.54 15.18 -23.20
CA GLN A 51 -5.27 16.30 -22.58
C GLN A 51 -6.04 15.88 -21.31
N ARG A 52 -5.79 14.68 -20.80
CA ARG A 52 -6.49 14.16 -19.61
C ARG A 52 -5.57 14.25 -18.39
N ARG A 53 -6.09 14.85 -17.31
CA ARG A 53 -5.42 14.83 -16.01
C ARG A 53 -5.32 13.39 -15.50
N VAL A 54 -4.12 13.00 -15.11
CA VAL A 54 -3.87 11.76 -14.36
C VAL A 54 -3.54 12.16 -12.93
N TYR A 55 -4.44 11.82 -12.02
CA TYR A 55 -4.24 12.02 -10.59
C TYR A 55 -5.00 10.97 -9.81
N GLY A 56 -4.32 10.24 -8.93
CA GLY A 56 -4.95 9.25 -8.08
C GLY A 56 -3.95 8.41 -7.30
N CYS A 57 -4.41 7.95 -6.13
CA CYS A 57 -3.67 6.97 -5.35
C CYS A 57 -3.73 5.61 -6.06
N VAL A 58 -2.59 4.94 -6.15
CA VAL A 58 -2.44 3.60 -6.73
C VAL A 58 -2.39 2.56 -5.62
N LEU A 59 -1.61 2.83 -4.57
CA LEU A 59 -1.51 1.98 -3.38
C LEU A 59 -1.48 2.89 -2.15
N HIS A 60 -2.24 2.54 -1.11
CA HIS A 60 -2.22 3.20 0.19
C HIS A 60 -2.19 2.17 1.29
N LEU A 61 -1.13 2.20 2.09
CA LEU A 61 -0.96 1.39 3.29
C LEU A 61 -0.74 2.29 4.51
N ASP A 62 -1.32 1.90 5.64
CA ASP A 62 -1.02 2.49 6.94
C ASP A 62 -0.42 1.44 7.89
N ILE A 63 0.23 1.88 8.97
CA ILE A 63 0.42 1.04 10.16
C ILE A 63 -0.41 1.61 11.30
N LYS A 64 -1.32 0.79 11.85
CA LYS A 64 -2.20 1.18 12.96
C LYS A 64 -2.33 0.02 13.93
N ASN A 65 -2.19 0.29 15.23
CA ASN A 65 -2.23 -0.73 16.29
C ASN A 65 -1.33 -1.93 15.99
N GLU A 66 -0.10 -1.65 15.52
CA GLU A 66 0.90 -2.64 15.14
C GLU A 66 0.52 -3.59 13.98
N LYS A 67 -0.44 -3.18 13.15
CA LYS A 67 -0.90 -3.91 11.96
C LYS A 67 -0.78 -3.06 10.70
N ILE A 68 -0.55 -3.71 9.57
CA ILE A 68 -0.56 -3.09 8.25
C ILE A 68 -1.99 -3.04 7.73
N TRP A 69 -2.48 -1.85 7.40
CA TRP A 69 -3.79 -1.64 6.83
C TRP A 69 -3.66 -1.32 5.35
N ILE A 70 -4.25 -2.15 4.48
CA ILE A 70 -4.33 -1.85 3.05
C ILE A 70 -5.60 -1.03 2.83
N GLN A 71 -5.43 0.27 2.58
CA GLN A 71 -6.54 1.22 2.43
C GLN A 71 -7.02 1.32 0.99
N HIS A 72 -6.10 1.21 0.04
CA HIS A 72 -6.40 1.25 -1.38
C HIS A 72 -5.44 0.34 -2.16
N ASN A 73 -5.99 -0.41 -3.11
CA ASN A 73 -5.24 -1.15 -4.10
C ASN A 73 -5.89 -0.96 -5.48
N GLY A 74 -5.28 -0.10 -6.30
CA GLY A 74 -5.69 0.16 -7.67
C GLY A 74 -5.01 -0.72 -8.70
N THR A 75 -4.36 -1.81 -8.27
CA THR A 75 -3.65 -2.77 -9.13
C THR A 75 -4.38 -4.11 -9.18
N GLU A 76 -3.97 -4.99 -10.09
CA GLU A 76 -4.44 -6.39 -10.12
C GLU A 76 -3.69 -7.30 -9.13
N ALA A 77 -2.65 -6.79 -8.47
CA ALA A 77 -1.82 -7.57 -7.57
C ALA A 77 -2.50 -7.81 -6.22
N ASN A 78 -2.20 -8.95 -5.60
CA ASN A 78 -2.65 -9.23 -4.23
C ASN A 78 -1.60 -8.75 -3.22
N ILE A 79 -1.67 -7.46 -2.88
CA ILE A 79 -0.74 -6.82 -1.92
C ILE A 79 -0.74 -7.51 -0.55
N ALA A 80 -1.87 -8.10 -0.14
CA ALA A 80 -1.92 -8.81 1.14
C ALA A 80 -1.09 -10.10 1.10
N ASP A 81 -1.13 -10.84 -0.01
CA ASP A 81 -0.31 -12.05 -0.18
C ASP A 81 1.19 -11.70 -0.33
N GLU A 82 1.53 -10.62 -1.04
CA GLU A 82 2.91 -10.16 -1.13
C GLU A 82 3.51 -9.77 0.23
N LEU A 83 2.71 -9.14 1.10
CA LEU A 83 3.13 -8.87 2.48
C LEU A 83 3.34 -10.17 3.27
N VAL A 84 2.52 -11.19 3.04
CA VAL A 84 2.71 -12.52 3.65
C VAL A 84 4.00 -13.17 3.16
N ASP A 85 4.31 -13.08 1.87
CA ASP A 85 5.56 -13.59 1.28
C ASP A 85 6.80 -12.87 1.84
N LEU A 86 6.65 -11.59 2.23
CA LEU A 86 7.67 -10.81 2.95
C LEU A 86 7.77 -11.17 4.45
N GLY A 87 6.93 -12.10 4.93
CA GLY A 87 6.95 -12.60 6.30
C GLY A 87 5.98 -11.92 7.28
N VAL A 88 5.04 -11.10 6.79
CA VAL A 88 4.00 -10.48 7.63
C VAL A 88 2.90 -11.52 7.92
N PRO A 89 2.60 -11.83 9.19
CA PRO A 89 1.48 -12.72 9.51
C PRO A 89 0.15 -12.17 8.97
N LYS A 90 -0.72 -13.03 8.45
CA LYS A 90 -2.08 -12.63 8.01
C LYS A 90 -2.86 -11.87 9.10
N GLN A 91 -2.61 -12.19 10.37
CA GLN A 91 -3.25 -11.56 11.55
C GLN A 91 -2.72 -10.14 11.87
N ASP A 92 -1.65 -9.72 11.20
CA ASP A 92 -1.10 -8.38 11.25
C ASP A 92 -1.44 -7.56 9.99
N ILE A 93 -2.27 -8.10 9.09
CA ILE A 93 -2.74 -7.41 7.88
C ILE A 93 -4.25 -7.19 8.01
N VAL A 94 -4.71 -5.97 7.75
CA VAL A 94 -6.12 -5.60 7.72
C VAL A 94 -6.48 -5.10 6.32
N LEU A 95 -7.53 -5.67 5.73
CA LEU A 95 -8.10 -5.19 4.48
C LEU A 95 -8.99 -3.96 4.77
N GLY A 96 -8.36 -2.78 4.83
CA GLY A 96 -9.00 -1.51 5.19
C GLY A 96 -10.13 -1.11 4.24
N PHE A 97 -9.99 -1.41 2.95
CA PHE A 97 -11.01 -1.18 1.93
C PHE A 97 -12.24 -2.08 2.05
N HIS A 98 -12.18 -3.18 2.80
CA HIS A 98 -13.37 -3.93 3.17
C HIS A 98 -14.09 -3.26 4.35
N SER A 99 -15.42 -3.22 4.30
CA SER A 99 -16.22 -2.76 5.42
C SER A 99 -15.96 -3.62 6.66
N PRO A 100 -16.04 -3.07 7.89
CA PRO A 100 -15.72 -3.81 9.11
C PRO A 100 -16.42 -5.17 9.22
N TYR A 101 -17.70 -5.24 8.86
CA TYR A 101 -18.48 -6.49 8.85
C TYR A 101 -17.93 -7.54 7.87
N LYS A 102 -17.38 -7.12 6.72
CA LYS A 102 -16.87 -8.07 5.71
C LYS A 102 -15.54 -8.70 6.10
N ARG A 103 -14.76 -8.05 6.97
CA ARG A 103 -13.40 -8.52 7.33
C ARG A 103 -13.41 -9.85 8.07
N GLN A 104 -14.47 -10.16 8.82
CA GLN A 104 -14.57 -11.45 9.51
C GLN A 104 -14.70 -12.66 8.57
N PHE A 105 -15.01 -12.42 7.28
CA PHE A 105 -15.12 -13.45 6.26
C PHE A 105 -13.85 -13.58 5.40
N THR A 106 -12.74 -12.95 5.82
CA THR A 106 -11.44 -13.06 5.16
C THR A 106 -10.45 -13.78 6.07
N ASP A 107 -9.32 -14.22 5.51
CA ASP A 107 -8.25 -14.87 6.29
C ASP A 107 -7.39 -13.87 7.09
N PHE A 108 -7.73 -12.58 7.03
CA PHE A 108 -6.93 -11.46 7.54
C PHE A 108 -7.55 -10.87 8.82
N ALA A 109 -6.83 -9.97 9.48
CA ALA A 109 -7.34 -9.33 10.70
C ALA A 109 -8.53 -8.40 10.44
N VAL A 110 -9.39 -8.27 11.46
CA VAL A 110 -10.60 -7.43 11.43
C VAL A 110 -10.34 -5.98 11.84
N GLY A 111 -9.24 -5.73 12.56
CA GLY A 111 -8.78 -4.43 13.05
C GLY A 111 -7.54 -4.56 13.91
#